data_AF-A0AAV0UFQ2-F1
#
_entry.id   AF-A0AAV0UFQ2-F1
#
_cell.length_a   1.000
_cell.length_b   1.000
_cell.length_c   1.000
_cell.angle_alpha   90.00
_cell.angle_beta   90.00
_cell.angle_gamma   90.00
#
_symmetry.space_group_name_H-M   'P 1'
#
loop_
_entity.id
_entity.type
_entity.pdbx_description
1 polymer ?
#
loop_
_entity_poly.entity_id
_entity_poly.type
_entity_poly.pdbx_seq_one_letter_code
_entity_poly.pdbx_strand_id
1 'polypeptide(L)'
;MSSYNKTVSGKLTLKGGFSLNSTKKSKKKTKLHDIKKRKRDSSASIVSSAFELVKLRGSGRLLSSGTTLMGQMGAKFLQELKVGDAIVIQHPMSLVEETRIIRMVLSDVSASISSAFSSDLVSSTPFYFIRAPKDDKKQEEEEAKEKKTKRKMDEQIAFGTYAGGTEKGGQYTYRVKKSGAYGGYAIVKEDATVERSREDLLDIRAKKKGDRHCM
;
A
#
# COMPACT_ATOMS: atom_id res chain seq x y z
N MET A 1 28.93 -54.24 29.95
CA MET A 1 27.62 -54.48 29.31
C MET A 1 26.57 -54.70 30.38
N SER A 2 25.39 -54.13 30.19
CA SER A 2 24.13 -54.36 30.92
C SER A 2 24.00 -53.79 32.35
N SER A 3 23.47 -52.56 32.41
CA SER A 3 22.71 -51.93 33.51
C SER A 3 22.44 -50.51 32.97
N TYR A 4 21.25 -50.03 32.67
CA TYR A 4 20.03 -49.98 33.47
C TYR A 4 18.82 -49.78 32.53
N ASN A 5 17.98 -50.80 32.35
CA ASN A 5 16.62 -50.62 31.86
C ASN A 5 15.67 -50.94 33.02
N LYS A 6 15.43 -49.95 33.87
CA LYS A 6 14.26 -49.90 34.75
C LYS A 6 13.53 -48.59 34.48
N THR A 7 12.64 -48.62 33.51
CA THR A 7 11.62 -47.57 33.33
C THR A 7 10.73 -47.55 34.55
N VAL A 8 10.86 -46.54 35.41
CA VAL A 8 9.94 -46.31 36.53
C VAL A 8 8.66 -45.71 35.95
N SER A 9 7.67 -46.57 35.67
CA SER A 9 6.36 -46.18 35.16
C SER A 9 5.42 -45.75 36.30
N GLY A 10 5.82 -44.72 37.05
CA GLY A 10 5.02 -44.12 38.12
C GLY A 10 4.92 -42.60 37.94
N LYS A 11 3.75 -42.01 38.23
CA LYS A 11 3.58 -40.55 38.22
C LYS A 11 4.57 -39.92 39.21
N LEU A 12 5.40 -39.00 38.73
CA LEU A 12 6.37 -38.26 39.54
C LEU A 12 5.64 -37.47 40.64
N THR A 13 5.92 -37.81 41.89
CA THR A 13 5.50 -37.07 43.09
C THR A 13 6.72 -36.39 43.71
N LEU A 14 6.56 -35.13 44.14
CA LEU A 14 7.61 -34.43 44.88
C LEU A 14 7.72 -35.02 46.30
N LYS A 15 8.92 -34.99 46.90
CA LYS A 15 9.12 -35.43 48.29
C LYS A 15 8.20 -34.60 49.20
N GLY A 16 7.25 -35.27 49.86
CA GLY A 16 6.16 -34.64 50.62
C GLY A 16 4.75 -35.01 50.16
N GLY A 17 4.58 -35.83 49.11
CA GLY A 17 3.29 -36.45 48.77
C GLY A 17 2.33 -35.60 47.93
N PHE A 18 2.73 -34.40 47.51
CA PHE A 18 1.92 -33.57 46.61
C PHE A 18 2.11 -33.97 45.14
N SER A 19 1.02 -34.32 44.46
CA SER A 19 1.00 -34.66 43.03
C SER A 19 0.91 -33.40 42.15
N LEU A 20 1.76 -33.29 41.13
CA LEU A 20 1.70 -32.22 40.12
C LEU A 20 0.47 -32.41 39.23
N ASN A 21 -0.58 -31.61 39.45
CA ASN A 21 -1.75 -31.56 38.58
C ASN A 21 -1.39 -30.82 37.28
N SER A 22 -1.27 -31.56 36.17
CA SER A 22 -1.06 -30.98 34.85
C SER A 22 -2.30 -30.20 34.41
N THR A 23 -2.20 -28.87 34.38
CA THR A 23 -3.25 -28.00 33.82
C THR A 23 -3.38 -28.27 32.31
N LYS A 24 -4.60 -28.61 31.87
CA LYS A 24 -4.93 -28.93 30.48
C LYS A 24 -4.65 -27.73 29.57
N LYS A 25 -3.58 -27.78 28.78
CA LYS A 25 -3.37 -26.87 27.63
C LYS A 25 -4.27 -27.30 26.47
N SER A 26 -5.12 -26.40 25.99
CA SER A 26 -5.98 -26.61 24.84
C SER A 26 -5.15 -26.79 23.56
N LYS A 27 -5.44 -27.85 22.80
CA LYS A 27 -4.76 -28.14 21.53
C LYS A 27 -5.26 -27.18 20.44
N LYS A 28 -4.47 -26.17 20.09
CA LYS A 28 -4.65 -25.38 18.86
C LYS A 28 -4.17 -26.23 17.69
N LYS A 29 -5.11 -26.74 16.88
CA LYS A 29 -4.82 -27.56 15.68
C LYS A 29 -4.06 -26.72 14.65
N THR A 30 -2.77 -26.97 14.48
CA THR A 30 -1.99 -26.60 13.30
C THR A 30 -2.26 -27.64 12.22
N LYS A 31 -2.84 -27.25 11.09
CA LYS A 31 -2.88 -28.08 9.87
C LYS A 31 -1.72 -27.63 8.98
N LEU A 32 -0.66 -28.44 8.98
CA LEU A 32 0.43 -28.35 8.03
C LEU A 32 0.07 -29.16 6.77
N HIS A 33 0.44 -28.55 5.64
CA HIS A 33 0.58 -29.07 4.29
C HIS A 33 0.48 -30.57 4.09
N ASP A 34 -0.39 -30.96 3.15
CA ASP A 34 -0.14 -32.14 2.34
C ASP A 34 -0.17 -31.79 0.86
N ILE A 35 0.83 -32.32 0.17
CA ILE A 35 1.28 -31.98 -1.18
C ILE A 35 0.74 -33.04 -2.15
N LYS A 36 0.39 -32.59 -3.37
CA LYS A 36 0.10 -33.34 -4.61
C LYS A 36 -1.28 -34.02 -4.74
N LYS A 37 -2.11 -33.42 -5.60
CA LYS A 37 -2.48 -34.05 -6.88
C LYS A 37 -2.91 -33.02 -7.93
N ARG A 38 -2.08 -32.86 -8.97
CA ARG A 38 -2.43 -32.18 -10.23
C ARG A 38 -3.49 -33.01 -10.96
N LYS A 39 -4.66 -32.43 -11.21
CA LYS A 39 -5.55 -32.71 -12.35
C LYS A 39 -6.09 -31.33 -12.77
N ARG A 40 -5.49 -30.69 -13.78
CA ARG A 40 -5.96 -30.64 -15.18
C ARG A 40 -7.49 -30.46 -15.30
N ASP A 41 -7.81 -29.24 -15.72
CA ASP A 41 -8.90 -28.87 -16.62
C ASP A 41 -10.31 -29.20 -16.18
N SER A 42 -10.85 -28.31 -15.35
CA SER A 42 -12.26 -27.95 -15.46
C SER A 42 -12.33 -26.43 -15.44
N SER A 43 -12.58 -25.89 -16.62
CA SER A 43 -13.04 -24.53 -16.91
C SER A 43 -14.08 -24.08 -15.89
N ALA A 44 -13.62 -23.56 -14.75
CA ALA A 44 -14.45 -22.79 -13.85
C ALA A 44 -14.60 -21.43 -14.53
N SER A 45 -15.65 -21.34 -15.34
CA SER A 45 -16.25 -20.11 -15.80
C SER A 45 -16.52 -19.23 -14.59
N ILE A 46 -15.53 -18.41 -14.24
CA ILE A 46 -15.76 -17.18 -13.50
C ILE A 46 -16.67 -16.39 -14.45
N VAL A 47 -17.97 -16.43 -14.17
CA VAL A 47 -18.94 -15.55 -14.80
C VAL A 47 -18.57 -14.16 -14.30
N SER A 48 -17.59 -13.55 -14.98
CA SER A 48 -17.27 -12.16 -14.86
C SER A 48 -18.58 -11.42 -15.13
N SER A 49 -19.06 -10.66 -14.14
CA SER A 49 -20.11 -9.67 -14.36
C SER A 49 -19.84 -9.00 -15.71
N ALA A 50 -20.77 -9.11 -16.66
CA ALA A 50 -20.60 -8.59 -18.00
C ALA A 50 -20.22 -7.11 -17.90
N PHE A 51 -18.93 -6.81 -18.11
CA PHE A 51 -18.44 -5.44 -18.06
C PHE A 51 -18.91 -4.78 -19.36
N GLU A 52 -19.83 -3.85 -19.25
CA GLU A 52 -20.28 -3.06 -20.39
C GLU A 52 -19.16 -2.10 -20.79
N LEU A 53 -18.60 -2.28 -21.99
CA LEU A 53 -17.60 -1.38 -22.54
C LEU A 53 -18.30 -0.08 -22.98
N VAL A 54 -18.38 0.89 -22.07
CA VAL A 54 -18.93 2.22 -22.34
C VAL A 54 -17.85 3.12 -22.96
N LYS A 55 -18.08 3.60 -24.19
CA LYS A 55 -17.25 4.62 -24.85
C LYS A 55 -17.56 5.99 -24.23
N LEU A 56 -16.60 6.54 -23.48
CA LEU A 56 -16.71 7.86 -22.86
C LEU A 56 -16.04 8.91 -23.73
N ARG A 57 -16.61 10.11 -23.80
CA ARG A 57 -16.01 11.24 -24.52
C ARG A 57 -14.96 11.91 -23.64
N GLY A 58 -13.75 12.11 -24.17
CA GLY A 58 -12.69 12.86 -23.51
C GLY A 58 -12.90 14.37 -23.55
N SER A 59 -12.33 15.08 -22.58
CA SER A 59 -12.27 16.54 -22.59
C SER A 59 -11.16 17.04 -23.51
N GLY A 60 -11.45 18.16 -24.18
CA GLY A 60 -10.53 18.78 -25.11
C GLY A 60 -10.41 18.02 -26.43
N ARG A 61 -9.28 18.22 -27.08
CA ARG A 61 -8.91 17.63 -28.36
C ARG A 61 -7.47 17.18 -28.30
N LEU A 62 -7.06 16.34 -29.23
CA LEU A 62 -5.69 15.86 -29.28
C LEU A 62 -5.11 15.90 -30.69
N LEU A 63 -3.79 15.92 -30.71
CA LEU A 63 -2.91 15.63 -31.83
C LEU A 63 -2.13 14.37 -31.50
N SER A 64 -1.66 13.66 -32.53
CA SER A 64 -0.80 12.51 -32.35
C SER A 64 0.41 12.61 -33.26
N SER A 65 1.55 12.20 -32.73
CA SER A 65 2.77 12.00 -33.51
C SER A 65 3.43 10.70 -33.05
N GLY A 66 3.43 9.70 -33.91
CA GLY A 66 3.88 8.36 -33.59
C GLY A 66 3.15 7.78 -32.37
N THR A 67 3.90 7.44 -31.33
CA THR A 67 3.36 6.86 -30.08
C THR A 67 2.98 7.89 -29.02
N THR A 68 3.03 9.18 -29.35
CA THR A 68 2.81 10.27 -28.40
C THR A 68 1.52 10.99 -28.74
N LEU A 69 0.68 11.20 -27.73
CA LEU A 69 -0.52 12.00 -27.79
C LEU A 69 -0.23 13.36 -27.15
N MET A 70 -0.59 14.41 -27.87
CA MET A 70 -0.52 15.78 -27.38
C MET A 70 -1.93 16.34 -27.26
N GLY A 71 -2.37 16.55 -26.03
CA GLY A 71 -3.60 17.26 -25.72
C GLY A 71 -3.50 18.70 -26.23
N GLN A 72 -4.64 19.25 -26.61
CA GLN A 72 -4.81 20.66 -26.90
C GLN A 72 -5.75 21.30 -25.87
N MET A 73 -6.13 22.56 -26.10
CA MET A 73 -6.86 23.38 -25.14
C MET A 73 -8.07 22.64 -24.53
N GLY A 74 -8.02 22.45 -23.21
CA GLY A 74 -9.07 21.79 -22.44
C GLY A 74 -8.90 20.28 -22.19
N ALA A 75 -7.79 19.66 -22.63
CA ALA A 75 -7.48 18.27 -22.31
C ALA A 75 -7.10 18.08 -20.84
N LYS A 76 -7.60 17.01 -20.21
CA LYS A 76 -7.33 16.66 -18.80
C LYS A 76 -6.92 15.19 -18.65
N PHE A 77 -5.81 14.82 -19.29
CA PHE A 77 -5.40 13.41 -19.34
C PHE A 77 -5.17 12.78 -17.96
N LEU A 78 -4.63 13.50 -16.96
CA LEU A 78 -4.39 12.90 -15.64
C LEU A 78 -5.69 12.55 -14.90
N GLN A 79 -6.75 13.33 -15.16
CA GLN A 79 -8.04 13.13 -14.50
C GLN A 79 -8.87 12.04 -15.20
N GLU A 80 -8.81 11.97 -16.53
CA GLU A 80 -9.70 11.13 -17.33
C GLU A 80 -9.12 9.78 -17.71
N LEU A 81 -7.81 9.74 -17.99
CA LEU A 81 -7.13 8.59 -18.57
C LEU A 81 -6.25 7.89 -17.54
N LYS A 82 -6.24 6.55 -17.59
CA LYS A 82 -5.33 5.72 -16.82
C LYS A 82 -4.53 4.79 -17.72
N VAL A 83 -3.41 4.31 -17.19
CA VAL A 83 -2.61 3.28 -17.84
C VAL A 83 -3.46 2.04 -18.03
N GLY A 84 -3.47 1.51 -19.26
CA GLY A 84 -4.28 0.36 -19.66
C GLY A 84 -5.63 0.72 -20.27
N ASP A 85 -6.10 1.97 -20.17
CA ASP A 85 -7.32 2.40 -20.85
C ASP A 85 -7.11 2.39 -22.38
N ALA A 86 -8.19 2.16 -23.13
CA ALA A 86 -8.16 2.23 -24.58
C ALA A 86 -8.63 3.61 -25.04
N ILE A 87 -7.81 4.31 -25.82
CA ILE A 87 -8.21 5.53 -26.53
C ILE A 87 -8.76 5.15 -27.90
N VAL A 88 -9.88 5.78 -28.27
CA VAL A 88 -10.58 5.58 -29.54
C VAL A 88 -10.64 6.91 -30.26
N ILE A 89 -10.15 6.93 -31.49
CA ILE A 89 -10.13 8.13 -32.32
C ILE A 89 -10.69 7.80 -33.69
N GLN A 90 -11.45 8.74 -34.26
CA GLN A 90 -11.87 8.70 -35.64
C GLN A 90 -10.95 9.59 -36.46
N HIS A 91 -10.25 9.03 -37.43
CA HIS A 91 -9.36 9.79 -38.30
C HIS A 91 -10.15 10.78 -39.15
N PRO A 92 -9.69 12.04 -39.29
CA PRO A 92 -10.47 13.09 -39.95
C PRO A 92 -10.56 12.88 -41.46
N MET A 93 -9.57 12.24 -42.08
CA MET A 93 -9.53 12.01 -43.53
C MET A 93 -10.05 10.63 -43.93
N SER A 94 -9.63 9.57 -43.22
CA SER A 94 -10.03 8.19 -43.55
C SER A 94 -11.37 7.80 -42.94
N LEU A 95 -11.88 8.56 -41.97
CA LEU A 95 -13.11 8.28 -41.22
C LEU A 95 -13.10 6.95 -40.44
N VAL A 96 -11.97 6.24 -40.44
CA VAL A 96 -11.76 4.96 -39.76
C VAL A 96 -11.58 5.20 -38.26
N GLU A 97 -12.26 4.40 -37.45
CA GLU A 97 -12.04 4.37 -36.01
C GLU A 97 -10.84 3.48 -35.66
N GLU A 98 -9.89 4.05 -34.95
CA GLU A 98 -8.73 3.34 -34.44
C GLU A 98 -8.70 3.35 -32.92
N THR A 99 -8.37 2.19 -32.35
CA THR A 99 -8.25 2.01 -30.91
C THR A 99 -6.81 1.69 -30.54
N ARG A 100 -6.30 2.34 -29.50
CA ARG A 100 -4.94 2.15 -28.98
C ARG A 100 -4.95 2.13 -27.47
N ILE A 101 -4.07 1.36 -26.86
CA ILE A 101 -3.97 1.28 -25.39
C ILE A 101 -3.02 2.36 -24.89
N ILE A 102 -3.38 3.02 -23.81
CA ILE A 102 -2.56 4.01 -23.11
C ILE A 102 -1.49 3.28 -22.28
N ARG A 103 -0.22 3.58 -22.56
CA ARG A 103 0.92 3.05 -21.80
C ARG A 103 1.28 3.90 -20.60
N MET A 104 1.20 5.21 -20.74
CA MET A 104 1.59 6.16 -19.70
C MET A 104 0.90 7.50 -19.93
N VAL A 105 0.60 8.17 -18.83
CA VAL A 105 0.09 9.55 -18.81
C VAL A 105 1.12 10.38 -18.07
N LEU A 106 1.71 11.35 -18.76
CA LEU A 106 2.80 12.18 -18.26
C LEU A 106 2.29 13.47 -17.64
N SER A 107 1.32 14.11 -18.30
CA SER A 107 0.66 15.33 -17.85
C SER A 107 -0.74 15.41 -18.43
N ASP A 108 -1.51 16.43 -18.07
CA ASP A 108 -2.84 16.67 -18.64
C ASP A 108 -2.84 16.85 -20.16
N VAL A 109 -1.67 17.15 -20.73
CA VAL A 109 -1.47 17.47 -22.15
C VAL A 109 -0.61 16.40 -22.85
N SER A 110 -0.02 15.44 -22.14
CA SER A 110 0.88 14.47 -22.76
C SER A 110 0.66 13.06 -22.25
N ALA A 111 0.46 12.15 -23.19
CA ALA A 111 0.31 10.72 -22.92
C ALA A 111 1.00 9.91 -24.02
N SER A 112 1.32 8.65 -23.74
CA SER A 112 1.89 7.74 -24.73
C SER A 112 1.02 6.50 -24.89
N ILE A 113 0.90 6.05 -26.14
CA ILE A 113 0.13 4.90 -26.56
C ILE A 113 1.04 3.72 -26.93
N SER A 114 0.44 2.54 -26.92
CA SER A 114 1.06 1.25 -27.20
C SER A 114 1.68 1.16 -28.60
N SER A 115 1.01 1.71 -29.61
CA SER A 115 1.49 1.78 -30.99
C SER A 115 0.93 3.04 -31.65
N ALA A 116 1.62 3.54 -32.68
CA ALA A 116 1.14 4.67 -33.46
C ALA A 116 -0.19 4.38 -34.15
N PHE A 117 -0.93 5.44 -34.49
CA PHE A 117 -2.06 5.35 -35.40
C PHE A 117 -1.57 5.10 -36.84
N SER A 118 -2.47 4.71 -37.75
CA SER A 118 -2.09 4.51 -39.16
C SER A 118 -1.59 5.80 -39.81
N SER A 119 -2.17 6.94 -39.42
CA SER A 119 -1.74 8.28 -39.80
C SER A 119 -1.70 9.18 -38.56
N ASP A 120 -0.68 10.03 -38.47
CA ASP A 120 -0.59 11.02 -37.40
C ASP A 120 -1.74 12.04 -37.50
N LEU A 121 -2.26 12.45 -36.34
CA LEU A 121 -3.35 13.42 -36.24
C LEU A 121 -2.76 14.82 -36.22
N VAL A 122 -2.67 15.41 -37.40
CA VAL A 122 -2.15 16.77 -37.59
C VAL A 122 -3.20 17.84 -37.23
N SER A 123 -4.49 17.49 -37.29
CA SER A 123 -5.59 18.38 -36.94
C SER A 123 -6.17 18.05 -35.56
N SER A 124 -6.72 19.08 -34.92
CA SER A 124 -7.31 18.99 -33.58
C SER A 124 -8.53 18.07 -33.56
N THR A 125 -8.36 16.83 -33.12
CA THR A 125 -9.41 15.79 -33.16
C THR A 125 -10.00 15.51 -31.79
N PRO A 126 -11.34 15.33 -31.70
CA PRO A 126 -11.95 14.82 -30.48
C PRO A 126 -11.58 13.34 -30.29
N PHE A 127 -11.52 12.92 -29.03
CA PHE A 127 -11.20 11.53 -28.70
C PHE A 127 -12.21 10.96 -27.71
N TYR A 128 -12.26 9.64 -27.69
CA TYR A 128 -13.04 8.86 -26.75
C TYR A 128 -12.10 7.90 -26.03
N PHE A 129 -12.53 7.40 -24.88
CA PHE A 129 -11.77 6.38 -24.16
C PHE A 129 -12.70 5.36 -23.52
N ILE A 130 -12.18 4.16 -23.37
CA ILE A 130 -12.83 3.02 -22.73
C ILE A 130 -11.96 2.62 -21.55
N ARG A 131 -12.58 2.54 -20.38
CA ARG A 131 -11.87 2.21 -19.15
C ARG A 131 -11.48 0.75 -19.13
N ALA A 132 -10.25 0.49 -18.70
CA ALA A 132 -9.78 -0.87 -18.47
C ALA A 132 -10.63 -1.53 -17.37
N PRO A 133 -10.92 -2.84 -17.50
CA PRO A 133 -11.49 -3.61 -16.40
C PRO A 133 -10.54 -3.57 -15.20
N LYS A 134 -11.07 -3.37 -14.01
CA LYS A 134 -10.27 -3.38 -12.78
C LYS A 134 -9.82 -4.81 -12.50
N ASP A 135 -8.52 -5.06 -12.59
CA ASP A 135 -7.91 -6.26 -12.03
C ASP A 135 -7.84 -6.09 -10.51
N ASP A 136 -8.89 -6.48 -9.78
CA ASP A 136 -8.98 -6.32 -8.31
C ASP A 136 -7.71 -6.84 -7.58
N LYS A 137 -7.11 -7.92 -8.11
CA LYS A 137 -5.89 -8.53 -7.57
C LYS A 137 -4.66 -7.61 -7.59
N LYS A 138 -4.49 -6.80 -8.63
CA LYS A 138 -3.30 -5.90 -8.74
C LYS A 138 -3.44 -4.68 -7.83
N GLN A 139 -4.65 -4.14 -7.70
CA GLN A 139 -4.91 -3.01 -6.80
C GLN A 139 -4.71 -3.39 -5.33
N GLU A 140 -5.19 -4.58 -4.92
CA GLU A 140 -4.97 -5.10 -3.58
C GLU A 140 -3.46 -5.26 -3.25
N GLU A 141 -2.66 -5.72 -4.22
CA GLU A 141 -1.21 -5.89 -4.04
C GLU A 141 -0.46 -4.55 -3.89
N GLU A 142 -0.81 -3.53 -4.67
CA GLU A 142 -0.21 -2.20 -4.58
C GLU A 142 -0.56 -1.50 -3.27
N GLU A 143 -1.84 -1.51 -2.87
CA GLU A 143 -2.25 -0.96 -1.59
C GLU A 143 -1.59 -1.68 -0.40
N ALA A 144 -1.45 -3.00 -0.47
CA ALA A 144 -0.79 -3.79 0.56
C ALA A 144 0.71 -3.44 0.67
N LYS A 145 1.37 -3.15 -0.46
CA LYS A 145 2.77 -2.69 -0.48
C LYS A 145 2.90 -1.31 0.16
N GLU A 146 2.06 -0.35 -0.21
CA GLU A 146 2.09 0.99 0.39
C GLU A 146 1.79 0.98 1.89
N LYS A 147 0.82 0.18 2.34
CA LYS A 147 0.52 0.03 3.77
C LYS A 147 1.70 -0.59 4.51
N LYS A 148 2.41 -1.55 3.90
CA LYS A 148 3.62 -2.16 4.48
C LYS A 148 4.79 -1.18 4.54
N THR A 149 5.00 -0.35 3.52
CA THR A 149 6.09 0.65 3.53
C THR A 149 5.84 1.74 4.57
N LYS A 150 4.61 2.27 4.64
CA LYS A 150 4.20 3.23 5.67
C LYS A 150 4.41 2.68 7.07
N ARG A 151 3.93 1.46 7.35
CA ARG A 151 4.16 0.78 8.64
C ARG A 151 5.63 0.61 8.98
N LYS A 152 6.46 0.21 8.01
CA LYS A 152 7.91 0.08 8.24
C LYS A 152 8.57 1.43 8.55
N MET A 153 8.18 2.50 7.86
CA MET A 153 8.67 3.84 8.19
C MET A 153 8.20 4.29 9.56
N ASP A 154 6.92 4.08 9.89
CA ASP A 154 6.37 4.39 11.21
C ASP A 154 7.06 3.59 12.32
N GLU A 155 7.37 2.31 12.08
CA GLU A 155 8.14 1.45 13.00
C GLU A 155 9.57 1.97 13.16
N GLN A 156 10.25 2.36 12.08
CA GLN A 156 11.59 2.95 12.13
C GLN A 156 11.60 4.28 12.89
N ILE A 157 10.60 5.14 12.66
CA ILE A 157 10.44 6.43 13.36
C ILE A 157 10.08 6.19 14.83
N ALA A 158 9.17 5.25 15.13
CA ALA A 158 8.73 4.93 16.48
C ALA A 158 9.82 4.25 17.32
N PHE A 159 10.74 3.50 16.69
CA PHE A 159 11.89 2.92 17.37
C PHE A 159 12.96 3.95 17.76
N GLY A 160 12.71 5.24 17.50
CA GLY A 160 13.54 6.42 17.79
C GLY A 160 13.84 6.71 19.27
N THR A 161 14.21 5.67 20.03
CA THR A 161 14.73 5.80 21.40
C THR A 161 15.91 4.89 21.71
N TYR A 162 16.13 3.75 21.02
CA TYR A 162 17.15 2.76 21.40
C TYR A 162 18.11 2.27 20.30
N ALA A 163 17.78 2.41 19.02
CA ALA A 163 18.69 2.03 17.93
C ALA A 163 19.10 3.30 17.18
N GLY A 164 20.39 3.62 17.17
CA GLY A 164 20.97 4.83 16.57
C GLY A 164 20.78 4.97 15.06
N GLY A 165 19.54 5.16 14.61
CA GLY A 165 19.15 5.33 13.22
C GLY A 165 18.57 6.72 12.89
N THR A 166 18.35 7.58 13.88
CA THR A 166 18.08 9.01 13.62
C THR A 166 19.40 9.78 13.75
N GLU A 167 20.07 9.95 12.62
CA GLU A 167 20.96 11.10 12.48
C GLU A 167 20.11 12.35 12.76
N LYS A 168 20.39 12.99 13.91
CA LYS A 168 19.96 14.32 14.33
C LYS A 168 18.51 14.42 14.82
N GLY A 169 18.39 14.86 16.08
CA GLY A 169 17.14 15.00 16.84
C GLY A 169 16.26 16.16 16.37
N GLY A 170 15.79 16.08 15.12
CA GLY A 170 14.91 17.09 14.52
C GLY A 170 13.47 17.07 15.03
N GLN A 171 13.08 16.11 15.88
CA GLN A 171 11.72 16.02 16.45
C GLN A 171 11.76 15.60 17.91
N TYR A 172 10.90 16.20 18.73
CA TYR A 172 10.65 15.77 20.10
C TYR A 172 9.15 15.67 20.38
N THR A 173 8.76 14.67 21.16
CA THR A 173 7.36 14.42 21.53
C THR A 173 7.15 14.61 23.02
N TYR A 174 6.15 15.39 23.42
CA TYR A 174 5.84 15.65 24.83
C TYR A 174 4.34 15.65 25.10
N ARG A 175 3.94 15.60 26.38
CA ARG A 175 2.53 15.59 26.78
C ARG A 175 2.04 16.96 27.24
N VAL A 176 0.88 17.37 26.75
CA VAL A 176 0.18 18.60 27.14
C VAL A 176 -1.18 18.26 27.71
N LYS A 177 -1.54 18.87 28.84
CA LYS A 177 -2.88 18.73 29.43
C LYS A 177 -3.90 19.41 28.52
N LYS A 178 -4.91 18.67 28.06
CA LYS A 178 -6.01 19.22 27.26
C LYS A 178 -6.88 20.13 28.14
N SER A 179 -7.15 21.34 27.68
CA SER A 179 -8.10 22.25 28.31
C SER A 179 -9.53 21.76 28.01
N GLY A 180 -10.11 20.99 28.91
CA GLY A 180 -11.49 20.50 28.81
C GLY A 180 -11.97 19.88 30.11
N ALA A 181 -13.30 19.81 30.30
CA ALA A 181 -13.95 19.35 31.53
C ALA A 181 -13.51 17.95 32.02
N TYR A 182 -13.01 17.10 31.11
CA TYR A 182 -12.55 15.74 31.39
C TYR A 182 -11.02 15.56 31.42
N GLY A 183 -10.23 16.64 31.43
CA GLY A 183 -8.85 16.65 31.94
C GLY A 183 -7.84 15.62 31.39
N GLY A 184 -7.86 15.31 30.09
CA GLY A 184 -6.93 14.36 29.46
C GLY A 184 -5.55 14.94 29.08
N TYR A 185 -4.63 14.10 28.60
CA TYR A 185 -3.35 14.51 28.02
C TYR A 185 -3.33 14.26 26.50
N ALA A 186 -2.71 15.16 25.74
CA ALA A 186 -2.41 15.01 24.32
C ALA A 186 -0.90 14.76 24.15
N ILE A 187 -0.52 13.87 23.22
CA ILE A 187 0.87 13.74 22.78
C ILE A 187 1.06 14.71 21.61
N VAL A 188 1.93 15.69 21.80
CA VAL A 188 2.30 16.69 20.80
C VAL A 188 3.66 16.29 20.22
N LYS A 189 3.80 16.35 18.90
CA LYS A 189 5.08 16.20 18.19
C LYS A 189 5.48 17.58 17.68
N GLU A 190 6.67 18.04 18.03
CA GLU A 190 7.23 19.30 17.53
C GLU A 190 8.56 19.04 16.83
N ASP A 191 8.77 19.74 15.71
CA ASP A 191 10.04 19.77 15.01
C ASP A 191 11.00 20.72 15.73
N ALA A 192 12.21 20.25 16.03
CA ALA A 192 13.30 21.10 16.49
C ALA A 192 13.84 21.89 15.28
N THR A 193 13.68 23.20 15.32
CA THR A 193 14.15 24.13 14.26
C THR A 193 15.67 24.15 14.08
N VAL A 194 16.42 23.64 15.06
CA VAL A 194 17.88 23.56 15.05
C VAL A 194 18.26 22.14 15.46
N GLU A 195 19.30 21.59 14.85
CA GLU A 195 19.90 20.32 15.27
C GLU A 195 20.40 20.48 16.71
N ARG A 196 19.67 19.89 17.66
CA ARG A 196 19.98 19.95 19.09
C ARG A 196 20.50 18.60 19.57
N SER A 197 21.33 18.64 20.60
CA SER A 197 21.79 17.42 21.26
C SER A 197 20.61 16.71 21.95
N ARG A 198 20.79 15.43 22.26
CA ARG A 198 19.75 14.65 22.96
C ARG A 198 19.43 15.22 24.34
N GLU A 199 20.44 15.76 25.02
CA GLU A 199 20.31 16.40 26.33
C GLU A 199 19.46 17.66 26.22
N ASP A 200 19.74 18.51 25.22
CA ASP A 200 18.95 19.71 24.95
C ASP A 200 17.46 19.40 24.67
N LEU A 201 17.18 18.31 23.94
CA LEU A 201 15.80 17.89 23.68
C LEU A 201 15.08 17.42 24.95
N LEU A 202 15.80 16.75 25.86
CA LEU A 202 15.26 16.36 27.16
C LEU A 202 14.99 17.59 28.04
N ASP A 203 15.87 18.58 28.03
CA ASP A 203 15.70 19.83 28.76
C ASP A 203 14.49 20.63 28.26
N ILE A 204 14.26 20.65 26.94
CA ILE A 204 13.05 21.27 26.36
C ILE A 204 11.79 20.55 26.83
N ARG A 205 11.82 19.21 26.90
CA ARG A 205 10.68 18.42 27.38
C ARG A 205 10.45 18.58 28.87
N ALA A 206 11.50 18.65 29.69
CA ALA A 206 11.42 18.87 31.13
C ALA A 206 10.76 20.21 31.48
N LYS A 207 10.94 21.24 30.65
CA LYS A 207 10.25 22.53 30.80
C LYS A 207 8.72 22.44 30.61
N LYS A 208 8.19 21.35 30.03
CA LYS A 208 6.76 21.16 29.83
C LYS A 208 6.15 20.46 31.05
N LYS A 209 5.45 21.24 31.89
CA LYS A 209 4.79 20.81 33.16
C LYS A 209 3.83 19.60 33.07
N GLY A 210 3.51 19.11 31.86
CA GLY A 210 2.59 17.99 31.63
C GLY A 210 3.24 16.68 31.20
N ASP A 211 4.57 16.65 30.97
CA ASP A 211 5.26 15.44 30.53
C ASP A 211 5.66 14.55 31.72
N ARG A 212 5.12 13.32 31.76
CA ARG A 212 5.40 12.35 32.83
C ARG A 212 6.81 11.76 32.75
N HIS A 213 7.44 11.82 31.57
CA HIS A 213 8.75 11.22 31.35
C HIS A 213 9.91 12.12 31.81
N CYS A 214 9.62 13.36 32.23
CA CYS A 214 10.59 14.36 32.65
C CYS A 214 10.19 15.04 33.98
N MET A 215 9.40 14.35 34.82
CA MET A 215 9.12 14.79 36.19
C MET A 215 10.29 14.51 37.12
#